data_AF-A0A3D2M016-F1
#
_entry.id   AF-A0A3D2M016-F1
#
_cell.length_a   1.000
_cell.length_b   1.000
_cell.length_c   1.000
_cell.angle_alpha   90.00
_cell.angle_beta   90.00
_cell.angle_gamma   90.00
#
_symmetry.space_group_name_H-M   'P 1'
#
loop_
_entity.id
_entity.type
_entity.pdbx_description
1 polymer ?
#
loop_
_entity_poly.entity_id
_entity_poly.type
_entity_poly.pdbx_seq_one_letter_code
_entity_poly.pdbx_strand_id
1 'polypeptide(L)'
;MFKIKPLVAAILTVATAQAFAAEHTSEQRQNGIDNVAKVAQSYGSSNMATQLQSGQGNDAMIEQSSSYSSTALQTQIANFHQADINQSAAVRSSTVQWQNGKANDASANQTGTWDSSIEQRQHGHANSAETDQVGTYGTSALTKQQGNHNVASSYQAVTHGSESALYQDGNFNDASIGQSFSSNDRAMIDQQGDENAAEVVQNWSTGSVAEVEQVGDLNDAYVSQTGSSQEAYTYSGGNNNNLNVEQSGRLQNAFVYQLGNENDATVGQSGRDNTATTNQYGSDNEVKVGQAGSDQVATVGQYGGYNVAKVNQRGDDKTATVNQYGFGNDADVKQNGSHLVATVGQYGSYNDATVDQQGKNNELNFDQSGVFNTLSAEQDGEGNRITGSSNIAGNDVDIVQDGDFNVADTNQFGTNNEATLSQYGESHLATVMQTGAGHEALVAQSGMGNTALISQAGFNNMAVVNQH
;
A
#
# COMPACT_ATOMS: atom_id res chain seq x y z
N MET A 1 -58.41 -29.14 15.95
CA MET A 1 -57.75 -29.69 17.16
C MET A 1 -56.27 -29.86 16.84
N PHE A 2 -55.46 -28.83 17.05
CA PHE A 2 -54.01 -28.89 16.79
C PHE A 2 -53.35 -29.77 17.86
N LYS A 3 -52.82 -30.93 17.47
CA LYS A 3 -51.99 -31.77 18.34
C LYS A 3 -50.52 -31.40 18.15
N ILE A 4 -49.97 -30.69 19.12
CA ILE A 4 -48.53 -30.66 19.37
C ILE A 4 -48.07 -32.11 19.54
N LYS A 5 -46.98 -32.50 18.87
CA LYS A 5 -46.23 -33.73 19.12
C LYS A 5 -44.84 -33.36 19.62
N PRO A 6 -44.25 -34.14 20.54
CA PRO A 6 -43.02 -33.76 21.23
C PRO A 6 -41.81 -33.82 20.32
N LEU A 7 -40.85 -32.91 20.54
CA LEU A 7 -39.47 -33.10 20.08
C LEU A 7 -38.94 -34.43 20.63
N VAL A 8 -38.33 -35.23 19.76
CA VAL A 8 -37.44 -36.32 20.17
C VAL A 8 -36.03 -35.87 19.87
N ALA A 9 -35.35 -35.32 20.88
CA ALA A 9 -33.92 -35.08 20.80
C ALA A 9 -33.19 -36.43 20.81
N ALA A 10 -32.50 -36.75 19.72
CA ALA A 10 -31.69 -37.95 19.60
C ALA A 10 -30.31 -37.72 20.28
N ILE A 11 -30.27 -37.83 21.61
CA ILE A 11 -28.99 -37.85 22.33
C ILE A 11 -28.34 -39.23 22.13
N LEU A 12 -27.45 -39.32 21.15
CA LEU A 12 -26.58 -40.49 20.94
C LEU A 12 -25.24 -40.30 21.65
N THR A 13 -25.21 -40.49 22.97
CA THR A 13 -23.94 -40.58 23.73
C THR A 13 -23.32 -41.96 23.55
N VAL A 14 -22.38 -42.08 22.60
CA VAL A 14 -21.44 -43.22 22.56
C VAL A 14 -20.28 -42.91 23.49
N ALA A 15 -20.20 -43.61 24.62
CA ALA A 15 -19.06 -43.55 25.53
C ALA A 15 -18.12 -44.72 25.26
N THR A 16 -17.03 -44.50 24.53
CA THR A 16 -15.92 -45.45 24.41
C THR A 16 -14.95 -45.27 25.58
N ALA A 17 -14.74 -46.34 26.34
CA ALA A 17 -13.77 -46.35 27.44
C ALA A 17 -12.33 -46.42 26.90
N GLN A 18 -11.40 -45.82 27.63
CA GLN A 18 -10.02 -45.59 27.23
C GLN A 18 -9.20 -46.88 27.08
N ALA A 19 -8.41 -46.97 26.01
CA ALA A 19 -7.33 -47.94 25.86
C ALA A 19 -6.09 -47.23 25.27
N PHE A 20 -4.91 -47.40 25.88
CA PHE A 20 -3.67 -46.76 25.46
C PHE A 20 -3.09 -47.40 24.18
N ALA A 21 -3.16 -46.67 23.06
CA ALA A 21 -2.29 -46.81 21.89
C ALA A 21 -2.48 -45.59 20.95
N ALA A 22 -1.85 -45.62 19.77
CA ALA A 22 -2.08 -44.67 18.68
C ALA A 22 -3.50 -44.67 18.12
N GLU A 23 -3.86 -43.59 17.40
CA GLU A 23 -5.02 -43.55 16.49
C GLU A 23 -6.38 -43.78 17.17
N HIS A 24 -6.85 -42.83 17.98
CA HIS A 24 -8.29 -42.80 18.36
C HIS A 24 -9.19 -42.50 17.13
N THR A 25 -10.52 -42.39 17.28
CA THR A 25 -11.51 -41.69 16.38
C THR A 25 -12.89 -41.67 17.05
N SER A 26 -13.43 -40.49 17.41
CA SER A 26 -14.87 -40.28 17.71
C SER A 26 -15.61 -39.98 16.40
N GLU A 27 -16.95 -39.97 16.35
CA GLU A 27 -17.79 -39.37 15.28
C GLU A 27 -19.17 -39.02 15.86
N GLN A 28 -19.76 -37.91 15.42
CA GLN A 28 -21.16 -37.61 15.64
C GLN A 28 -21.71 -36.95 14.37
N ARG A 29 -23.02 -37.10 14.18
CA ARG A 29 -23.84 -36.53 13.11
C ARG A 29 -25.25 -36.38 13.68
N GLN A 30 -25.96 -35.28 13.39
CA GLN A 30 -27.38 -35.11 13.79
C GLN A 30 -28.23 -34.67 12.59
N ASN A 31 -29.57 -34.78 12.68
CA ASN A 31 -30.53 -34.49 11.59
C ASN A 31 -31.87 -33.90 12.11
N GLY A 32 -32.35 -32.81 11.50
CA GLY A 32 -33.29 -31.84 12.09
C GLY A 32 -33.08 -30.40 11.56
N ILE A 33 -33.75 -29.39 12.15
CA ILE A 33 -33.26 -27.99 12.23
C ILE A 33 -32.29 -27.96 13.43
N ASP A 34 -31.20 -27.20 13.40
CA ASP A 34 -30.19 -27.16 14.48
C ASP A 34 -29.64 -28.54 14.87
N ASN A 35 -28.84 -29.14 14.01
CA ASN A 35 -28.16 -30.39 14.38
C ASN A 35 -26.84 -30.06 15.08
N VAL A 36 -26.20 -31.01 15.78
CA VAL A 36 -24.87 -30.90 16.44
C VAL A 36 -24.01 -32.13 16.12
N ALA A 37 -22.68 -32.05 16.16
CA ALA A 37 -21.83 -33.24 15.96
C ALA A 37 -20.39 -33.08 16.50
N LYS A 38 -19.44 -34.04 16.30
CA LYS A 38 -17.99 -34.10 16.68
C LYS A 38 -17.29 -35.46 16.42
N VAL A 39 -16.08 -35.53 15.87
CA VAL A 39 -15.18 -36.73 15.87
C VAL A 39 -14.16 -36.60 17.05
N ALA A 40 -13.00 -37.28 17.16
CA ALA A 40 -11.79 -36.99 18.01
C ALA A 40 -10.77 -38.16 17.99
N GLN A 41 -9.48 -37.98 17.59
CA GLN A 41 -8.40 -39.00 17.64
C GLN A 41 -7.27 -38.61 18.68
N SER A 42 -6.09 -39.29 18.78
CA SER A 42 -5.03 -39.07 19.83
C SER A 42 -3.66 -39.78 19.63
N TYR A 43 -2.52 -39.04 19.75
CA TYR A 43 -1.14 -39.41 20.25
C TYR A 43 -1.10 -40.83 20.85
N GLY A 44 -0.66 -41.94 20.25
CA GLY A 44 0.09 -42.18 19.00
C GLY A 44 -0.59 -41.71 17.70
N SER A 45 0.16 -41.51 16.60
CA SER A 45 0.17 -40.19 15.94
C SER A 45 -1.20 -39.49 15.76
N SER A 46 -2.18 -39.97 15.00
CA SER A 46 -3.25 -39.08 14.49
C SER A 46 -4.41 -38.63 15.44
N ASN A 47 -4.95 -37.38 15.36
CA ASN A 47 -6.02 -36.78 16.25
C ASN A 47 -7.46 -36.39 15.73
N MET A 48 -7.99 -36.76 14.53
CA MET A 48 -9.23 -36.22 13.89
C MET A 48 -10.45 -35.89 14.76
N ALA A 49 -11.14 -34.72 14.68
CA ALA A 49 -12.41 -34.44 15.40
C ALA A 49 -13.69 -33.81 14.73
N THR A 50 -13.96 -34.08 13.44
CA THR A 50 -15.24 -33.90 12.63
C THR A 50 -16.60 -33.70 13.34
N GLN A 51 -17.01 -32.47 13.66
CA GLN A 51 -18.44 -32.07 13.78
C GLN A 51 -19.13 -32.09 12.40
N LEU A 52 -20.48 -32.14 12.34
CA LEU A 52 -21.34 -32.30 11.14
C LEU A 52 -22.86 -32.27 11.46
N GLN A 53 -23.50 -31.13 11.22
CA GLN A 53 -24.86 -30.73 11.53
C GLN A 53 -25.64 -30.45 10.22
N SER A 54 -26.92 -30.05 10.25
CA SER A 54 -27.82 -29.96 9.08
C SER A 54 -29.15 -29.24 9.39
N GLY A 55 -29.98 -28.98 8.36
CA GLY A 55 -31.28 -28.30 8.49
C GLY A 55 -31.27 -26.81 8.16
N GLN A 56 -32.13 -26.05 8.84
CA GLN A 56 -31.78 -24.69 9.20
C GLN A 56 -30.91 -24.70 10.51
N GLY A 57 -29.74 -25.35 10.52
CA GLY A 57 -28.66 -25.12 11.52
C GLY A 57 -27.49 -26.13 11.40
N ASN A 58 -26.40 -25.80 10.67
CA ASN A 58 -25.46 -26.77 10.09
C ASN A 58 -23.95 -26.47 10.34
N ASP A 59 -23.39 -26.75 11.53
CA ASP A 59 -21.94 -26.91 11.77
C ASP A 59 -21.19 -28.10 11.12
N ALA A 60 -19.94 -28.00 10.65
CA ALA A 60 -19.05 -29.18 10.59
C ALA A 60 -17.59 -28.91 11.06
N MET A 61 -16.87 -29.87 11.67
CA MET A 61 -15.59 -29.62 12.37
C MET A 61 -14.48 -30.71 12.35
N ILE A 62 -13.61 -30.90 11.38
CA ILE A 62 -12.50 -31.90 11.46
C ILE A 62 -11.42 -31.47 12.54
N GLU A 63 -10.48 -32.35 12.96
CA GLU A 63 -9.41 -32.01 13.97
C GLU A 63 -8.22 -33.05 13.95
N GLN A 64 -7.64 -33.42 12.80
CA GLN A 64 -6.55 -34.44 12.68
C GLN A 64 -5.12 -34.18 13.23
N SER A 65 -4.76 -34.31 14.52
CA SER A 65 -3.28 -34.32 14.80
C SER A 65 -2.57 -35.35 13.92
N SER A 66 -1.27 -35.22 13.77
CA SER A 66 -0.45 -36.38 14.07
C SER A 66 0.64 -35.97 15.04
N SER A 67 0.89 -36.78 16.05
CA SER A 67 2.15 -36.73 16.82
C SER A 67 2.34 -35.57 17.79
N TYR A 68 1.34 -35.26 18.64
CA TYR A 68 1.40 -34.16 19.65
C TYR A 68 1.17 -32.76 19.03
N SER A 69 0.32 -32.71 18.00
CA SER A 69 0.27 -31.61 17.00
C SER A 69 -1.16 -31.34 16.49
N SER A 70 -2.09 -30.85 17.31
CA SER A 70 -3.56 -30.96 17.02
C SER A 70 -4.25 -29.63 16.62
N THR A 71 -4.65 -29.49 15.35
CA THR A 71 -5.17 -28.29 14.62
C THR A 71 -6.73 -28.30 14.44
N ALA A 72 -7.53 -28.08 15.49
CA ALA A 72 -8.99 -28.33 15.44
C ALA A 72 -9.84 -27.38 14.55
N LEU A 73 -11.00 -27.72 13.97
CA LEU A 73 -11.85 -26.68 13.31
C LEU A 73 -13.31 -27.01 13.20
N GLN A 74 -14.27 -26.05 13.31
CA GLN A 74 -15.77 -26.12 13.34
C GLN A 74 -16.49 -25.09 12.40
N THR A 75 -17.77 -25.22 12.03
CA THR A 75 -18.38 -24.40 10.95
C THR A 75 -19.95 -24.29 10.83
N GLN A 76 -20.73 -23.43 11.59
CA GLN A 76 -22.25 -23.43 11.88
C GLN A 76 -23.41 -22.57 11.18
N ILE A 77 -24.13 -23.03 10.12
CA ILE A 77 -25.30 -22.28 9.50
C ILE A 77 -26.50 -23.11 9.03
N ALA A 78 -27.68 -22.53 9.23
CA ALA A 78 -28.96 -22.83 8.62
C ALA A 78 -29.18 -22.52 7.12
N ASN A 79 -29.33 -23.54 6.24
CA ASN A 79 -29.68 -23.41 4.80
C ASN A 79 -29.04 -22.14 4.15
N PHE A 80 -27.73 -22.04 4.00
CA PHE A 80 -26.78 -23.09 3.58
C PHE A 80 -25.42 -23.03 4.27
N HIS A 81 -24.57 -24.05 4.09
CA HIS A 81 -23.22 -23.99 4.65
C HIS A 81 -22.16 -24.93 4.10
N GLN A 82 -20.86 -24.60 4.25
CA GLN A 82 -19.75 -25.56 4.45
C GLN A 82 -18.37 -24.94 4.75
N ALA A 83 -17.34 -25.76 4.96
CA ALA A 83 -16.94 -26.13 6.32
C ALA A 83 -15.62 -26.93 6.33
N ASP A 84 -14.47 -26.26 6.45
CA ASP A 84 -13.22 -26.93 6.12
C ASP A 84 -11.93 -26.58 6.87
N ILE A 85 -11.09 -27.60 6.91
CA ILE A 85 -10.21 -28.01 7.99
C ILE A 85 -9.03 -28.76 7.37
N ASN A 86 -7.84 -28.71 7.99
CA ASN A 86 -6.98 -29.86 8.35
C ASN A 86 -5.54 -29.40 8.57
N GLN A 87 -4.56 -30.28 8.31
CA GLN A 87 -3.67 -30.82 9.35
C GLN A 87 -2.61 -31.74 8.69
N SER A 88 -1.60 -32.24 9.40
CA SER A 88 -0.71 -31.69 10.44
C SER A 88 0.35 -32.76 10.75
N ALA A 89 1.39 -32.41 11.53
CA ALA A 89 2.24 -33.41 12.18
C ALA A 89 3.16 -32.89 13.32
N ALA A 90 3.37 -31.57 13.51
CA ALA A 90 4.68 -31.09 13.99
C ALA A 90 4.77 -30.16 15.25
N VAL A 91 3.84 -30.28 16.21
CA VAL A 91 4.06 -30.06 17.66
C VAL A 91 3.87 -28.64 18.26
N ARG A 92 2.81 -27.88 17.91
CA ARG A 92 1.99 -27.06 18.86
C ARG A 92 0.88 -26.28 18.15
N SER A 93 -0.01 -27.03 17.54
CA SER A 93 -1.13 -26.54 16.74
C SER A 93 -2.28 -25.87 17.50
N SER A 94 -3.03 -25.04 16.78
CA SER A 94 -4.42 -24.64 17.03
C SER A 94 -5.00 -24.09 15.73
N THR A 95 -6.32 -24.13 15.58
CA THR A 95 -7.00 -23.78 14.32
C THR A 95 -8.36 -23.17 14.72
N VAL A 96 -9.40 -23.34 13.90
CA VAL A 96 -10.82 -23.22 14.24
C VAL A 96 -11.51 -21.97 13.64
N GLN A 97 -12.54 -22.21 12.81
CA GLN A 97 -13.90 -21.65 12.91
C GLN A 97 -14.43 -20.58 11.95
N TRP A 98 -15.48 -19.80 12.26
CA TRP A 98 -16.87 -20.20 12.55
C TRP A 98 -17.72 -19.39 11.58
N GLN A 99 -18.82 -19.93 11.09
CA GLN A 99 -19.59 -19.27 10.05
C GLN A 99 -21.06 -19.14 10.48
N ASN A 100 -21.73 -18.03 10.15
CA ASN A 100 -23.12 -17.72 10.55
C ASN A 100 -23.85 -16.85 9.49
N GLY A 101 -25.06 -17.18 8.98
CA GLY A 101 -25.71 -16.50 7.85
C GLY A 101 -26.35 -17.44 6.81
N LYS A 102 -25.89 -17.47 5.54
CA LYS A 102 -26.31 -18.45 4.49
C LYS A 102 -25.23 -18.68 3.43
N ALA A 103 -24.89 -19.94 3.14
CA ALA A 103 -24.00 -20.37 2.05
C ALA A 103 -22.52 -19.96 2.17
N ASN A 104 -22.05 -19.56 3.35
CA ASN A 104 -20.62 -19.30 3.59
C ASN A 104 -19.77 -20.58 3.39
N ASP A 105 -18.54 -20.40 2.91
CA ASP A 105 -17.49 -21.40 2.67
C ASP A 105 -16.17 -21.01 3.37
N ALA A 106 -15.52 -21.92 4.10
CA ALA A 106 -14.33 -21.61 4.90
C ALA A 106 -13.44 -22.83 5.01
N SER A 107 -12.13 -22.66 4.85
CA SER A 107 -11.12 -23.70 4.76
C SER A 107 -9.83 -23.29 5.47
N ALA A 108 -9.38 -24.04 6.47
CA ALA A 108 -8.12 -23.78 7.18
C ALA A 108 -7.20 -25.02 7.28
N ASN A 109 -6.03 -24.99 6.65
CA ASN A 109 -5.06 -26.09 6.64
C ASN A 109 -3.73 -25.75 7.34
N GLN A 110 -3.23 -26.61 8.24
CA GLN A 110 -1.86 -26.53 8.78
C GLN A 110 -1.05 -27.81 8.49
N THR A 111 0.04 -27.70 7.72
CA THR A 111 0.89 -28.83 7.33
C THR A 111 2.34 -28.64 7.77
N GLY A 112 2.83 -29.48 8.68
CA GLY A 112 4.26 -29.52 9.05
C GLY A 112 4.74 -28.36 9.94
N THR A 113 3.89 -27.83 10.81
CA THR A 113 4.13 -26.60 11.57
C THR A 113 4.38 -26.80 13.08
N TRP A 114 5.14 -25.88 13.73
CA TRP A 114 5.55 -25.97 15.15
C TRP A 114 5.21 -24.66 15.91
N ASP A 115 4.31 -24.68 16.91
CA ASP A 115 3.60 -23.49 17.46
C ASP A 115 2.81 -22.72 16.36
N SER A 116 1.51 -22.96 16.18
CA SER A 116 0.77 -22.41 15.02
C SER A 116 -0.71 -22.19 15.29
N SER A 117 -1.29 -21.08 14.84
CA SER A 117 -2.73 -20.79 14.96
C SER A 117 -3.34 -20.26 13.66
N ILE A 118 -4.41 -20.90 13.20
CA ILE A 118 -5.35 -20.30 12.23
C ILE A 118 -6.66 -20.00 12.95
N GLU A 119 -7.24 -18.82 12.76
CA GLU A 119 -8.60 -18.52 13.20
C GLU A 119 -9.39 -17.93 12.03
N GLN A 120 -10.55 -18.50 11.73
CA GLN A 120 -11.46 -17.99 10.71
C GLN A 120 -12.78 -17.60 11.36
N ARG A 121 -13.51 -16.62 10.80
CA ARG A 121 -14.84 -16.19 11.23
C ARG A 121 -15.59 -15.57 10.05
N GLN A 122 -16.82 -15.99 9.78
CA GLN A 122 -17.64 -15.44 8.69
C GLN A 122 -19.08 -15.17 9.13
N HIS A 123 -19.61 -14.00 8.76
CA HIS A 123 -20.99 -13.65 9.02
C HIS A 123 -21.71 -13.12 7.76
N GLY A 124 -22.89 -13.64 7.44
CA GLY A 124 -23.74 -13.20 6.33
C GLY A 124 -23.83 -14.20 5.17
N HIS A 125 -23.99 -13.75 3.92
CA HIS A 125 -24.35 -14.62 2.80
C HIS A 125 -23.20 -14.93 1.82
N ALA A 126 -22.83 -16.19 1.65
CA ALA A 126 -21.91 -16.68 0.62
C ALA A 126 -20.47 -16.11 0.65
N ASN A 127 -19.95 -15.79 1.83
CA ASN A 127 -18.54 -15.42 2.01
C ASN A 127 -17.63 -16.66 1.88
N SER A 128 -16.41 -16.50 1.36
CA SER A 128 -15.38 -17.53 1.16
C SER A 128 -14.11 -17.16 1.93
N ALA A 129 -13.56 -18.07 2.76
CA ALA A 129 -12.33 -17.85 3.53
C ALA A 129 -11.38 -19.04 3.38
N GLU A 130 -10.16 -18.81 2.93
CA GLU A 130 -9.12 -19.84 2.80
C GLU A 130 -7.91 -19.44 3.63
N THR A 131 -7.27 -20.38 4.32
CA THR A 131 -6.07 -20.09 5.12
C THR A 131 -5.18 -21.32 5.23
N ASP A 132 -3.95 -21.19 4.74
CA ASP A 132 -3.00 -22.28 4.60
C ASP A 132 -1.68 -21.93 5.31
N GLN A 133 -1.22 -22.80 6.21
CA GLN A 133 0.08 -22.69 6.88
C GLN A 133 0.93 -23.93 6.58
N VAL A 134 2.04 -23.77 5.87
CA VAL A 134 2.89 -24.89 5.39
C VAL A 134 4.34 -24.74 5.87
N GLY A 135 4.81 -25.64 6.72
CA GLY A 135 6.22 -25.69 7.16
C GLY A 135 6.65 -24.53 8.06
N THR A 136 5.72 -23.98 8.85
CA THR A 136 5.92 -22.75 9.64
C THR A 136 6.32 -23.00 11.10
N TYR A 137 6.92 -22.01 11.76
CA TYR A 137 7.25 -22.02 13.19
C TYR A 137 6.74 -20.76 13.87
N GLY A 138 5.91 -20.86 14.90
CA GLY A 138 5.43 -19.71 15.69
C GLY A 138 4.52 -18.73 14.94
N THR A 139 3.73 -19.18 13.96
CA THR A 139 2.98 -18.29 13.06
C THR A 139 1.48 -18.26 13.34
N SER A 140 0.87 -17.10 13.10
CA SER A 140 -0.57 -16.88 13.25
C SER A 140 -1.19 -16.37 11.95
N ALA A 141 -2.42 -16.80 11.70
CA ALA A 141 -3.27 -16.31 10.63
C ALA A 141 -4.70 -16.12 11.16
N LEU A 142 -5.30 -14.95 10.94
CA LEU A 142 -6.66 -14.61 11.35
C LEU A 142 -7.46 -14.11 10.15
N THR A 143 -8.69 -14.57 9.97
CA THR A 143 -9.60 -14.08 8.92
C THR A 143 -10.99 -13.86 9.47
N LYS A 144 -11.54 -12.67 9.32
CA LYS A 144 -12.88 -12.29 9.80
C LYS A 144 -13.65 -11.54 8.70
N GLN A 145 -14.71 -12.15 8.19
CA GLN A 145 -15.58 -11.56 7.17
C GLN A 145 -16.98 -11.31 7.72
N GLN A 146 -17.61 -10.23 7.27
CA GLN A 146 -18.98 -9.86 7.57
C GLN A 146 -19.66 -9.29 6.31
N GLY A 147 -20.93 -9.63 6.09
CA GLY A 147 -21.70 -9.22 4.92
C GLY A 147 -21.83 -10.34 3.89
N ASN A 148 -21.76 -10.04 2.59
CA ASN A 148 -22.15 -11.02 1.56
C ASN A 148 -21.10 -11.17 0.44
N HIS A 149 -20.83 -12.40 -0.01
CA HIS A 149 -19.95 -12.70 -1.14
C HIS A 149 -18.49 -12.24 -1.02
N ASN A 150 -18.01 -11.90 0.18
CA ASN A 150 -16.60 -11.54 0.38
C ASN A 150 -15.69 -12.78 0.23
N VAL A 151 -14.48 -12.61 -0.30
CA VAL A 151 -13.45 -13.63 -0.47
C VAL A 151 -12.21 -13.21 0.33
N ALA A 152 -11.61 -14.14 1.08
CA ALA A 152 -10.41 -13.89 1.85
C ALA A 152 -9.48 -15.11 1.75
N SER A 153 -8.19 -14.92 1.46
CA SER A 153 -7.19 -16.00 1.40
C SER A 153 -5.91 -15.61 2.15
N SER A 154 -5.40 -16.48 3.01
CA SER A 154 -4.17 -16.23 3.78
C SER A 154 -3.22 -17.42 3.71
N TYR A 155 -2.16 -17.31 2.93
CA TYR A 155 -1.15 -18.34 2.69
C TYR A 155 0.18 -18.00 3.38
N GLN A 156 0.67 -18.86 4.28
CA GLN A 156 1.96 -18.73 4.96
C GLN A 156 2.83 -19.98 4.74
N ALA A 157 3.96 -19.86 4.03
CA ALA A 157 4.82 -20.99 3.67
C ALA A 157 6.29 -20.82 4.06
N VAL A 158 6.83 -21.76 4.82
CA VAL A 158 8.24 -21.77 5.30
C VAL A 158 8.56 -20.48 6.09
N THR A 159 7.65 -20.09 6.98
CA THR A 159 7.70 -18.84 7.75
C THR A 159 8.03 -19.05 9.23
N HIS A 160 8.64 -18.07 9.90
CA HIS A 160 9.03 -18.14 11.32
C HIS A 160 8.61 -16.90 12.11
N GLY A 161 7.63 -17.00 13.00
CA GLY A 161 7.15 -15.88 13.82
C GLY A 161 6.28 -14.86 13.08
N SER A 162 5.90 -15.14 11.83
CA SER A 162 5.10 -14.23 11.00
C SER A 162 3.60 -14.30 11.34
N GLU A 163 2.92 -13.16 11.22
CA GLU A 163 1.51 -12.93 11.55
C GLU A 163 0.75 -12.45 10.29
N SER A 164 -0.45 -12.98 10.04
CA SER A 164 -1.38 -12.48 9.02
C SER A 164 -2.77 -12.23 9.59
N ALA A 165 -3.42 -11.15 9.17
CA ALA A 165 -4.77 -10.80 9.61
C ALA A 165 -5.62 -10.20 8.46
N LEU A 166 -6.81 -10.75 8.25
CA LEU A 166 -7.77 -10.31 7.25
C LEU A 166 -9.08 -9.92 7.95
N TYR A 167 -9.57 -8.72 7.67
CA TYR A 167 -10.87 -8.21 8.12
C TYR A 167 -11.64 -7.67 6.92
N GLN A 168 -12.92 -8.05 6.79
CA GLN A 168 -13.81 -7.56 5.73
C GLN A 168 -15.22 -7.32 6.30
N ASP A 169 -15.84 -6.18 6.00
CA ASP A 169 -17.23 -5.85 6.35
C ASP A 169 -17.96 -5.15 5.18
N GLY A 170 -18.79 -5.90 4.45
CA GLY A 170 -19.59 -5.39 3.34
C GLY A 170 -19.87 -6.46 2.28
N ASN A 171 -19.93 -6.11 1.00
CA ASN A 171 -20.25 -7.06 -0.07
C ASN A 171 -19.12 -7.26 -1.09
N PHE A 172 -18.90 -8.48 -1.57
CA PHE A 172 -18.00 -8.79 -2.70
C PHE A 172 -16.53 -8.33 -2.55
N ASN A 173 -16.05 -8.02 -1.34
CA ASN A 173 -14.65 -7.66 -1.14
C ASN A 173 -13.74 -8.89 -1.32
N ASP A 174 -12.57 -8.74 -1.93
CA ASP A 174 -11.55 -9.78 -2.09
C ASP A 174 -10.26 -9.38 -1.35
N ALA A 175 -9.66 -10.28 -0.57
CA ALA A 175 -8.46 -10.00 0.21
C ALA A 175 -7.50 -11.20 0.22
N SER A 176 -6.22 -10.97 -0.09
CA SER A 176 -5.18 -12.00 -0.13
C SER A 176 -3.96 -11.60 0.69
N ILE A 177 -3.46 -12.49 1.57
CA ILE A 177 -2.14 -12.37 2.19
C ILE A 177 -1.30 -13.59 1.80
N GLY A 178 -0.14 -13.36 1.18
CA GLY A 178 0.86 -14.38 0.88
C GLY A 178 2.20 -14.09 1.55
N GLN A 179 2.58 -14.86 2.59
CA GLN A 179 3.90 -14.78 3.23
C GLN A 179 4.72 -16.04 2.92
N SER A 180 5.83 -15.94 2.18
CA SER A 180 6.70 -17.11 1.91
C SER A 180 8.18 -16.87 2.20
N PHE A 181 8.84 -17.87 2.79
CA PHE A 181 10.25 -17.82 3.20
C PHE A 181 10.56 -16.63 4.13
N SER A 182 9.61 -16.26 4.99
CA SER A 182 9.68 -15.04 5.81
C SER A 182 9.89 -15.26 7.30
N SER A 183 10.26 -14.21 8.03
CA SER A 183 10.57 -14.31 9.47
C SER A 183 10.19 -13.06 10.26
N ASN A 184 9.29 -13.19 11.23
CA ASN A 184 8.76 -12.10 12.08
C ASN A 184 8.05 -10.99 11.28
N ASP A 185 7.47 -11.34 10.13
CA ASP A 185 6.71 -10.38 9.32
C ASP A 185 5.27 -10.25 9.81
N ARG A 186 4.65 -9.08 9.61
CA ARG A 186 3.22 -8.87 9.84
C ARG A 186 2.56 -8.40 8.54
N ALA A 187 1.42 -8.99 8.22
CA ALA A 187 0.51 -8.51 7.18
C ALA A 187 -0.89 -8.32 7.77
N MET A 188 -1.53 -7.19 7.51
CA MET A 188 -2.93 -6.93 7.84
C MET A 188 -3.67 -6.30 6.67
N ILE A 189 -4.90 -6.75 6.42
CA ILE A 189 -5.86 -6.12 5.52
C ILE A 189 -7.16 -5.90 6.32
N ASP A 190 -7.74 -4.71 6.26
CA ASP A 190 -9.08 -4.37 6.75
C ASP A 190 -9.86 -3.65 5.64
N GLN A 191 -10.98 -4.22 5.20
CA GLN A 191 -11.82 -3.67 4.13
C GLN A 191 -13.25 -3.43 4.62
N GLN A 192 -13.79 -2.25 4.35
CA GLN A 192 -15.17 -1.89 4.65
C GLN A 192 -15.87 -1.29 3.42
N GLY A 193 -17.00 -1.87 3.02
CA GLY A 193 -17.80 -1.42 1.87
C GLY A 193 -17.93 -2.49 0.78
N ASP A 194 -18.12 -2.12 -0.48
CA ASP A 194 -18.51 -3.05 -1.54
C ASP A 194 -17.46 -3.20 -2.67
N GLU A 195 -17.18 -4.42 -3.12
CA GLU A 195 -16.30 -4.76 -4.26
C GLU A 195 -14.84 -4.29 -4.14
N ASN A 196 -14.29 -4.07 -2.93
CA ASN A 196 -12.87 -3.73 -2.74
C ASN A 196 -11.95 -4.95 -2.90
N ALA A 197 -10.78 -4.79 -3.52
CA ALA A 197 -9.75 -5.80 -3.68
C ALA A 197 -8.46 -5.40 -2.94
N ALA A 198 -7.81 -6.34 -2.26
CA ALA A 198 -6.51 -6.10 -1.62
C ALA A 198 -5.60 -7.34 -1.62
N GLU A 199 -4.32 -7.18 -1.91
CA GLU A 199 -3.31 -8.24 -1.86
C GLU A 199 -2.02 -7.77 -1.17
N VAL A 200 -1.50 -8.57 -0.23
CA VAL A 200 -0.23 -8.34 0.45
C VAL A 200 0.69 -9.56 0.27
N VAL A 201 1.84 -9.36 -0.37
CA VAL A 201 2.85 -10.39 -0.64
C VAL A 201 4.16 -10.07 0.07
N GLN A 202 4.56 -10.90 1.03
CA GLN A 202 5.84 -10.77 1.74
C GLN A 202 6.71 -12.01 1.47
N ASN A 203 7.67 -11.87 0.57
CA ASN A 203 8.49 -12.98 0.06
C ASN A 203 9.98 -12.77 0.39
N TRP A 204 10.65 -13.78 0.94
CA TRP A 204 12.07 -13.70 1.35
C TRP A 204 12.37 -12.53 2.29
N SER A 205 11.40 -12.22 3.15
CA SER A 205 11.33 -11.02 3.98
C SER A 205 11.61 -11.32 5.46
N THR A 206 12.06 -10.32 6.24
CA THR A 206 12.32 -10.51 7.67
C THR A 206 12.04 -9.24 8.48
N GLY A 207 11.11 -9.31 9.43
CA GLY A 207 10.69 -8.18 10.27
C GLY A 207 9.93 -7.10 9.51
N SER A 208 9.29 -7.42 8.38
CA SER A 208 8.57 -6.46 7.54
C SER A 208 7.09 -6.38 7.94
N VAL A 209 6.50 -5.18 7.88
CA VAL A 209 5.11 -4.90 8.22
C VAL A 209 4.40 -4.35 6.98
N ALA A 210 3.24 -4.89 6.67
CA ALA A 210 2.34 -4.39 5.64
C ALA A 210 0.92 -4.28 6.20
N GLU A 211 0.29 -3.12 6.06
CA GLU A 211 -1.05 -2.82 6.55
C GLU A 211 -1.85 -2.11 5.45
N VAL A 212 -3.01 -2.66 5.11
CA VAL A 212 -3.93 -2.16 4.08
C VAL A 212 -5.29 -1.92 4.72
N GLU A 213 -5.75 -0.67 4.71
CA GLU A 213 -7.11 -0.28 5.11
C GLU A 213 -7.85 0.30 3.88
N GLN A 214 -9.02 -0.25 3.55
CA GLN A 214 -9.88 0.27 2.48
C GLN A 214 -11.28 0.55 2.98
N VAL A 215 -11.85 1.72 2.65
CA VAL A 215 -13.19 2.14 3.12
C VAL A 215 -13.98 2.79 1.97
N GLY A 216 -14.91 2.05 1.38
CA GLY A 216 -15.80 2.53 0.31
C GLY A 216 -16.04 1.46 -0.75
N ASP A 217 -16.11 1.84 -2.01
CA ASP A 217 -16.50 0.92 -3.09
C ASP A 217 -15.39 0.72 -4.14
N LEU A 218 -15.16 -0.50 -4.64
CA LEU A 218 -14.28 -0.76 -5.80
C LEU A 218 -12.81 -0.30 -5.66
N ASN A 219 -12.26 -0.16 -4.45
CA ASN A 219 -10.85 0.20 -4.28
C ASN A 219 -9.95 -1.04 -4.47
N ASP A 220 -8.81 -0.88 -5.13
CA ASP A 220 -7.78 -1.92 -5.34
C ASP A 220 -6.48 -1.54 -4.62
N ALA A 221 -5.82 -2.49 -3.97
CA ALA A 221 -4.59 -2.26 -3.22
C ALA A 221 -3.64 -3.47 -3.25
N TYR A 222 -2.43 -3.29 -3.77
CA TYR A 222 -1.38 -4.30 -3.80
C TYR A 222 -0.14 -3.83 -3.03
N VAL A 223 0.39 -4.68 -2.15
CA VAL A 223 1.64 -4.43 -1.41
C VAL A 223 2.57 -5.63 -1.54
N SER A 224 3.79 -5.42 -2.04
CA SER A 224 4.82 -6.45 -2.17
C SER A 224 6.12 -6.05 -1.50
N GLN A 225 6.64 -6.90 -0.61
CA GLN A 225 7.87 -6.65 0.15
C GLN A 225 8.86 -7.82 0.01
N THR A 226 10.12 -7.51 -0.32
CA THR A 226 11.23 -8.48 -0.42
C THR A 226 12.49 -7.94 0.25
N GLY A 227 12.85 -8.46 1.43
CA GLY A 227 14.04 -7.98 2.14
C GLY A 227 13.97 -7.99 3.67
N SER A 228 14.17 -6.85 4.34
CA SER A 228 14.19 -6.81 5.81
C SER A 228 13.75 -5.48 6.43
N SER A 229 12.95 -5.54 7.50
CA SER A 229 12.49 -4.37 8.25
C SER A 229 11.84 -3.30 7.37
N GLN A 230 10.99 -3.70 6.43
CA GLN A 230 10.25 -2.77 5.56
C GLN A 230 8.88 -2.50 6.19
N GLU A 231 8.40 -1.27 6.16
CA GLU A 231 7.08 -0.88 6.64
C GLU A 231 6.27 -0.30 5.47
N ALA A 232 5.04 -0.79 5.28
CA ALA A 232 4.08 -0.27 4.33
C ALA A 232 2.74 -0.10 5.04
N TYR A 233 2.27 1.15 5.14
CA TYR A 233 0.94 1.47 5.67
C TYR A 233 0.16 2.18 4.58
N THR A 234 -1.00 1.64 4.24
CA THR A 234 -1.77 2.04 3.07
C THR A 234 -3.24 2.20 3.45
N TYR A 235 -3.81 3.36 3.14
CA TYR A 235 -5.21 3.70 3.38
C TYR A 235 -5.85 4.19 2.09
N SER A 236 -7.00 3.64 1.72
CA SER A 236 -7.76 4.09 0.55
C SER A 236 -9.25 4.24 0.86
N GLY A 237 -9.74 5.48 0.86
CA GLY A 237 -11.12 5.82 1.19
C GLY A 237 -11.89 6.41 0.02
N GLY A 238 -13.13 5.98 -0.18
CA GLY A 238 -14.00 6.41 -1.29
C GLY A 238 -14.11 5.36 -2.39
N ASN A 239 -14.13 5.75 -3.66
CA ASN A 239 -14.54 4.85 -4.74
C ASN A 239 -13.49 4.67 -5.87
N ASN A 240 -13.29 3.45 -6.39
CA ASN A 240 -12.39 3.18 -7.54
C ASN A 240 -10.91 3.61 -7.34
N ASN A 241 -10.41 3.77 -6.12
CA ASN A 241 -9.01 4.16 -5.92
C ASN A 241 -8.08 2.95 -6.11
N ASN A 242 -6.94 3.14 -6.76
CA ASN A 242 -5.93 2.11 -7.02
C ASN A 242 -4.63 2.43 -6.27
N LEU A 243 -4.03 1.41 -5.65
CA LEU A 243 -2.86 1.55 -4.80
C LEU A 243 -1.86 0.42 -5.06
N ASN A 244 -0.60 0.74 -5.34
CA ASN A 244 0.48 -0.24 -5.51
C ASN A 244 1.73 0.18 -4.71
N VAL A 245 2.24 -0.70 -3.85
CA VAL A 245 3.51 -0.52 -3.11
C VAL A 245 4.43 -1.71 -3.36
N GLU A 246 5.60 -1.46 -3.95
CA GLU A 246 6.67 -2.45 -4.14
C GLU A 246 7.93 -2.02 -3.37
N GLN A 247 8.37 -2.82 -2.39
CA GLN A 247 9.58 -2.58 -1.59
C GLN A 247 10.58 -3.73 -1.74
N SER A 248 11.85 -3.37 -2.02
CA SER A 248 12.93 -4.33 -2.23
C SER A 248 14.22 -3.88 -1.53
N GLY A 249 14.51 -4.41 -0.35
CA GLY A 249 15.80 -4.17 0.32
C GLY A 249 15.73 -4.12 1.84
N ARG A 250 16.06 -2.99 2.47
CA ARG A 250 16.14 -2.90 3.94
C ARG A 250 15.69 -1.56 4.52
N LEU A 251 14.93 -1.57 5.62
CA LEU A 251 14.55 -0.36 6.35
C LEU A 251 13.82 0.67 5.48
N GLN A 252 12.92 0.20 4.60
CA GLN A 252 12.15 1.08 3.71
C GLN A 252 10.77 1.34 4.29
N ASN A 253 10.30 2.58 4.22
CA ASN A 253 8.97 2.97 4.71
C ASN A 253 8.13 3.53 3.56
N ALA A 254 6.90 3.06 3.41
CA ALA A 254 5.91 3.57 2.48
C ALA A 254 4.63 3.91 3.24
N PHE A 255 4.19 5.16 3.16
CA PHE A 255 2.93 5.65 3.73
C PHE A 255 2.06 6.19 2.60
N VAL A 256 0.97 5.50 2.26
CA VAL A 256 0.06 5.91 1.18
C VAL A 256 -1.31 6.18 1.75
N TYR A 257 -1.86 7.37 1.50
CA TYR A 257 -3.18 7.78 1.95
C TYR A 257 -3.97 8.37 0.78
N GLN A 258 -5.07 7.73 0.39
CA GLN A 258 -5.97 8.20 -0.65
C GLN A 258 -7.37 8.45 -0.07
N LEU A 259 -8.00 9.56 -0.44
CA LEU A 259 -9.37 9.88 -0.05
C LEU A 259 -10.13 10.57 -1.19
N GLY A 260 -11.08 9.86 -1.79
CA GLY A 260 -11.97 10.36 -2.82
C GLY A 260 -12.22 9.31 -3.90
N ASN A 261 -12.20 9.68 -5.18
CA ASN A 261 -12.58 8.76 -6.26
C ASN A 261 -11.49 8.62 -7.33
N GLU A 262 -11.27 7.42 -7.87
CA GLU A 262 -10.44 7.21 -9.08
C GLU A 262 -8.99 7.74 -8.92
N ASN A 263 -8.44 7.78 -7.69
CA ASN A 263 -7.05 8.16 -7.45
C ASN A 263 -6.11 6.94 -7.63
N ASP A 264 -4.97 7.11 -8.29
CA ASP A 264 -3.92 6.09 -8.44
C ASP A 264 -2.65 6.50 -7.66
N ALA A 265 -2.11 5.59 -6.85
CA ALA A 265 -0.83 5.78 -6.16
C ALA A 265 0.08 4.55 -6.34
N THR A 266 1.18 4.72 -7.08
CA THR A 266 2.24 3.71 -7.22
C THR A 266 3.52 4.15 -6.51
N VAL A 267 4.02 3.34 -5.58
CA VAL A 267 5.27 3.57 -4.83
C VAL A 267 6.23 2.37 -5.01
N GLY A 268 7.37 2.59 -5.65
CA GLY A 268 8.44 1.61 -5.80
C GLY A 268 9.71 2.03 -5.07
N GLN A 269 10.19 1.23 -4.11
CA GLN A 269 11.41 1.50 -3.34
C GLN A 269 12.41 0.35 -3.47
N SER A 270 13.68 0.70 -3.67
CA SER A 270 14.79 -0.25 -3.75
C SER A 270 16.07 0.28 -3.10
N GLY A 271 16.80 -0.60 -2.42
CA GLY A 271 17.99 -0.22 -1.64
C GLY A 271 17.71 -0.14 -0.13
N ARG A 272 18.05 0.97 0.54
CA ARG A 272 18.09 1.00 2.01
C ARG A 272 17.60 2.32 2.64
N ASP A 273 16.92 2.31 3.79
CA ASP A 273 16.59 3.51 4.57
C ASP A 273 15.78 4.58 3.77
N ASN A 274 15.04 4.15 2.74
CA ASN A 274 14.22 5.04 1.89
C ASN A 274 12.82 5.23 2.51
N THR A 275 12.28 6.45 2.46
CA THR A 275 10.93 6.78 2.91
C THR A 275 10.13 7.47 1.80
N ALA A 276 8.93 6.96 1.54
CA ALA A 276 7.96 7.52 0.60
C ALA A 276 6.65 7.80 1.34
N THR A 277 6.10 9.00 1.14
CA THR A 277 4.82 9.42 1.72
C THR A 277 3.97 10.06 0.62
N THR A 278 2.80 9.49 0.35
CA THR A 278 1.87 9.99 -0.68
C THR A 278 0.50 10.24 -0.06
N ASN A 279 -0.07 11.42 -0.34
CA ASN A 279 -1.39 11.83 0.16
C ASN A 279 -2.20 12.37 -1.01
N GLN A 280 -3.34 11.76 -1.34
CA GLN A 280 -4.23 12.19 -2.41
C GLN A 280 -5.63 12.46 -1.87
N TYR A 281 -6.18 13.64 -2.16
CA TYR A 281 -7.51 14.07 -1.74
C TYR A 281 -8.31 14.60 -2.94
N GLY A 282 -9.40 13.92 -3.30
CA GLY A 282 -10.32 14.33 -4.37
C GLY A 282 -10.44 13.30 -5.48
N SER A 283 -10.39 13.69 -6.76
CA SER A 283 -10.68 12.75 -7.87
C SER A 283 -9.63 12.68 -8.98
N ASP A 284 -9.44 11.51 -9.58
CA ASP A 284 -8.59 11.32 -10.76
C ASP A 284 -7.12 11.76 -10.56
N ASN A 285 -6.60 11.76 -9.32
CA ASN A 285 -5.21 12.15 -9.08
C ASN A 285 -4.26 10.95 -9.27
N GLU A 286 -3.08 11.14 -9.86
CA GLU A 286 -2.05 10.11 -10.07
C GLU A 286 -0.75 10.48 -9.31
N VAL A 287 -0.24 9.59 -8.47
CA VAL A 287 1.10 9.69 -7.87
C VAL A 287 1.97 8.50 -8.28
N LYS A 288 3.19 8.78 -8.72
CA LYS A 288 4.21 7.76 -8.98
C LYS A 288 5.54 8.10 -8.31
N VAL A 289 5.89 7.37 -7.25
CA VAL A 289 7.17 7.51 -6.54
C VAL A 289 8.09 6.34 -6.86
N GLY A 290 9.33 6.62 -7.27
CA GLY A 290 10.39 5.64 -7.47
C GLY A 290 11.66 6.06 -6.72
N GLN A 291 12.17 5.21 -5.83
CA GLN A 291 13.40 5.46 -5.06
C GLN A 291 14.38 4.29 -5.22
N ALA A 292 15.62 4.57 -5.62
CA ALA A 292 16.64 3.54 -5.90
C ALA A 292 18.04 3.94 -5.39
N GLY A 293 18.38 3.52 -4.18
CA GLY A 293 19.60 3.95 -3.47
C GLY A 293 19.40 3.93 -1.95
N SER A 294 20.06 4.83 -1.20
CA SER A 294 19.83 4.94 0.25
C SER A 294 19.45 6.31 0.79
N ASP A 295 18.73 6.31 1.91
CA ASP A 295 18.43 7.53 2.68
C ASP A 295 17.64 8.60 1.87
N GLN A 296 16.78 8.13 0.96
CA GLN A 296 15.96 9.00 0.09
C GLN A 296 14.58 9.23 0.69
N VAL A 297 14.10 10.47 0.63
CA VAL A 297 12.78 10.91 1.10
C VAL A 297 11.99 11.50 -0.08
N ALA A 298 10.80 10.97 -0.32
CA ALA A 298 9.84 11.47 -1.30
C ALA A 298 8.51 11.75 -0.60
N THR A 299 8.02 12.99 -0.68
CA THR A 299 6.72 13.40 -0.14
C THR A 299 5.88 14.00 -1.25
N VAL A 300 4.70 13.45 -1.50
CA VAL A 300 3.77 13.92 -2.53
C VAL A 300 2.41 14.18 -1.90
N GLY A 301 1.88 15.38 -2.08
CA GLY A 301 0.55 15.79 -1.64
C GLY A 301 -0.27 16.33 -2.81
N GLN A 302 -1.44 15.76 -3.08
CA GLN A 302 -2.36 16.19 -4.12
C GLN A 302 -3.74 16.47 -3.52
N TYR A 303 -4.31 17.63 -3.84
CA TYR A 303 -5.61 18.09 -3.35
C TYR A 303 -6.42 18.69 -4.50
N GLY A 304 -7.55 18.08 -4.84
CA GLY A 304 -8.40 18.48 -5.96
C GLY A 304 -8.57 17.35 -6.97
N GLY A 305 -8.32 17.57 -8.25
CA GLY A 305 -8.43 16.47 -9.21
C GLY A 305 -7.64 16.58 -10.50
N TYR A 306 -7.45 15.45 -11.17
CA TYR A 306 -6.61 15.30 -12.37
C TYR A 306 -5.15 15.76 -12.17
N ASN A 307 -4.66 15.82 -10.92
CA ASN A 307 -3.27 16.20 -10.68
C ASN A 307 -2.36 14.97 -10.86
N VAL A 308 -1.21 15.14 -11.50
CA VAL A 308 -0.21 14.09 -11.77
C VAL A 308 1.11 14.47 -11.12
N ALA A 309 1.69 13.58 -10.31
CA ALA A 309 2.96 13.84 -9.64
C ALA A 309 3.87 12.62 -9.71
N LYS A 310 5.02 12.79 -10.37
CA LYS A 310 6.02 11.76 -10.57
C LYS A 310 7.33 12.16 -9.91
N VAL A 311 7.88 11.28 -9.07
CA VAL A 311 9.14 11.50 -8.35
C VAL A 311 10.06 10.31 -8.60
N ASN A 312 11.26 10.54 -9.11
CA ASN A 312 12.27 9.51 -9.35
C ASN A 312 13.62 9.91 -8.75
N GLN A 313 14.00 9.23 -7.67
CA GLN A 313 15.26 9.44 -6.96
C GLN A 313 16.18 8.23 -7.16
N ARG A 314 17.42 8.46 -7.62
CA ARG A 314 18.43 7.41 -7.80
C ARG A 314 19.80 7.76 -7.25
N GLY A 315 20.16 7.24 -6.09
CA GLY A 315 21.41 7.52 -5.36
C GLY A 315 21.14 7.76 -3.88
N ASP A 316 21.99 8.54 -3.23
CA ASP A 316 22.05 8.55 -1.75
C ASP A 316 21.70 9.93 -1.17
N ASP A 317 21.04 9.98 -0.01
CA ASP A 317 20.63 11.20 0.72
C ASP A 317 19.83 12.20 -0.15
N LYS A 318 18.51 12.04 -0.28
CA LYS A 318 17.70 12.93 -1.16
C LYS A 318 16.39 13.35 -0.56
N THR A 319 15.88 14.49 -0.99
CA THR A 319 14.56 14.98 -0.62
C THR A 319 13.84 15.54 -1.84
N ALA A 320 12.67 14.99 -2.15
CA ALA A 320 11.75 15.50 -3.14
C ALA A 320 10.40 15.74 -2.47
N THR A 321 9.88 16.96 -2.59
CA THR A 321 8.57 17.35 -2.07
C THR A 321 7.74 17.96 -3.20
N VAL A 322 6.60 17.35 -3.52
CA VAL A 322 5.66 17.85 -4.53
C VAL A 322 4.32 18.10 -3.87
N ASN A 323 3.79 19.31 -3.97
CA ASN A 323 2.48 19.69 -3.41
C ASN A 323 1.61 20.34 -4.50
N GLN A 324 0.52 19.68 -4.88
CA GLN A 324 -0.42 20.13 -5.91
C GLN A 324 -1.79 20.41 -5.30
N TYR A 325 -2.30 21.62 -5.51
CA TYR A 325 -3.60 22.08 -5.03
C TYR A 325 -4.42 22.64 -6.19
N GLY A 326 -5.44 21.91 -6.63
CA GLY A 326 -6.42 22.33 -7.61
C GLY A 326 -6.65 21.30 -8.71
N PHE A 327 -6.57 21.70 -9.97
CA PHE A 327 -7.06 20.88 -11.09
C PHE A 327 -6.04 20.70 -12.22
N GLY A 328 -5.68 19.47 -12.57
CA GLY A 328 -4.89 19.21 -13.78
C GLY A 328 -3.42 19.64 -13.70
N ASN A 329 -2.84 19.80 -12.52
CA ASN A 329 -1.42 20.18 -12.38
C ASN A 329 -0.52 18.95 -12.60
N ASP A 330 0.62 19.10 -13.25
CA ASP A 330 1.59 18.04 -13.56
C ASP A 330 2.98 18.40 -13.01
N ALA A 331 3.66 17.46 -12.35
CA ALA A 331 5.00 17.65 -11.80
C ALA A 331 5.86 16.39 -11.93
N ASP A 332 6.97 16.48 -12.66
CA ASP A 332 7.95 15.40 -12.82
C ASP A 332 9.30 15.82 -12.22
N VAL A 333 9.67 15.20 -11.10
CA VAL A 333 10.90 15.49 -10.35
C VAL A 333 11.85 14.30 -10.44
N LYS A 334 13.00 14.50 -11.09
CA LYS A 334 14.07 13.52 -11.26
C LYS A 334 15.35 13.99 -10.55
N GLN A 335 15.92 13.13 -9.70
CA GLN A 335 17.12 13.42 -8.92
C GLN A 335 18.14 12.28 -9.03
N ASN A 336 19.29 12.52 -9.64
CA ASN A 336 20.35 11.53 -9.89
C ASN A 336 21.71 12.01 -9.33
N GLY A 337 22.31 11.27 -8.38
CA GLY A 337 23.46 11.77 -7.61
C GLY A 337 23.25 11.70 -6.10
N SER A 338 23.71 12.70 -5.32
CA SER A 338 23.61 12.68 -3.84
C SER A 338 23.35 14.05 -3.19
N HIS A 339 22.68 14.09 -2.04
CA HIS A 339 22.35 15.34 -1.31
C HIS A 339 21.52 16.32 -2.17
N LEU A 340 20.53 15.79 -2.91
CA LEU A 340 19.70 16.59 -3.82
C LEU A 340 18.36 16.95 -3.15
N VAL A 341 17.96 18.22 -3.26
CA VAL A 341 16.72 18.74 -2.69
C VAL A 341 15.88 19.42 -3.77
N ALA A 342 14.64 18.97 -3.94
CA ALA A 342 13.66 19.57 -4.85
C ALA A 342 12.33 19.77 -4.13
N THR A 343 11.82 21.00 -4.13
CA THR A 343 10.48 21.35 -3.62
C THR A 343 9.70 22.06 -4.71
N VAL A 344 8.55 21.50 -5.08
CA VAL A 344 7.65 22.03 -6.10
C VAL A 344 6.27 22.22 -5.49
N GLY A 345 5.78 23.46 -5.48
CA GLY A 345 4.41 23.81 -5.12
C GLY A 345 3.63 24.22 -6.37
N GLN A 346 2.44 23.67 -6.58
CA GLN A 346 1.55 24.04 -7.68
C GLN A 346 0.15 24.34 -7.14
N TYR A 347 -0.30 25.59 -7.27
CA TYR A 347 -1.56 26.08 -6.73
C TYR A 347 -2.41 26.64 -7.86
N GLY A 348 -3.57 26.04 -8.14
CA GLY A 348 -4.46 26.45 -9.23
C GLY A 348 -4.69 25.34 -10.25
N SER A 349 -4.49 25.61 -11.53
CA SER A 349 -4.86 24.62 -12.57
C SER A 349 -3.90 24.55 -13.74
N TYR A 350 -3.63 23.34 -14.24
CA TYR A 350 -2.77 23.13 -15.41
C TYR A 350 -1.38 23.78 -15.29
N ASN A 351 -0.81 23.85 -14.08
CA ASN A 351 0.60 24.20 -13.93
C ASN A 351 1.45 22.94 -14.22
N ASP A 352 2.59 23.13 -14.89
CA ASP A 352 3.51 22.06 -15.34
C ASP A 352 4.91 22.35 -14.80
N ALA A 353 5.53 21.39 -14.10
CA ALA A 353 6.86 21.52 -13.54
C ALA A 353 7.73 20.28 -13.80
N THR A 354 8.73 20.43 -14.67
CA THR A 354 9.77 19.41 -14.90
C THR A 354 11.07 19.84 -14.22
N VAL A 355 11.62 18.97 -13.36
CA VAL A 355 12.86 19.20 -12.61
C VAL A 355 13.82 18.02 -12.81
N ASP A 356 15.02 18.27 -13.33
CA ASP A 356 16.11 17.28 -13.42
C ASP A 356 17.37 17.77 -12.69
N GLN A 357 17.66 17.16 -11.55
CA GLN A 357 18.87 17.44 -10.76
C GLN A 357 19.88 16.31 -10.91
N GLN A 358 21.06 16.65 -11.38
CA GLN A 358 22.21 15.76 -11.56
C GLN A 358 23.40 16.26 -10.73
N GLY A 359 24.18 15.36 -10.14
CA GLY A 359 25.39 15.72 -9.38
C GLY A 359 25.20 15.75 -7.87
N LYS A 360 25.52 16.86 -7.20
CA LYS A 360 25.59 16.92 -5.73
C LYS A 360 25.11 18.24 -5.12
N ASN A 361 24.49 18.19 -3.94
CA ASN A 361 24.15 19.39 -3.17
C ASN A 361 23.25 20.41 -3.93
N ASN A 362 22.60 20.00 -5.02
CA ASN A 362 21.76 20.89 -5.81
C ASN A 362 20.39 21.04 -5.15
N GLU A 363 19.93 22.28 -5.05
CA GLU A 363 18.70 22.68 -4.36
C GLU A 363 17.77 23.40 -5.36
N LEU A 364 16.51 22.98 -5.41
CA LEU A 364 15.44 23.68 -6.11
C LEU A 364 14.25 23.89 -5.16
N ASN A 365 13.73 25.11 -5.14
CA ASN A 365 12.47 25.44 -4.50
C ASN A 365 11.65 26.38 -5.39
N PHE A 366 10.52 25.91 -5.90
CA PHE A 366 9.71 26.65 -6.87
C PHE A 366 8.20 26.55 -6.61
N ASP A 367 7.53 27.71 -6.59
CA ASP A 367 6.08 27.82 -6.42
C ASP A 367 5.38 28.34 -7.70
N GLN A 368 4.54 27.53 -8.32
CA GLN A 368 3.65 27.94 -9.40
C GLN A 368 2.24 28.22 -8.85
N SER A 369 1.68 29.39 -9.17
CA SER A 369 0.39 29.84 -8.67
C SER A 369 -0.45 30.44 -9.79
N GLY A 370 -1.69 29.99 -9.94
CA GLY A 370 -2.59 30.38 -11.02
C GLY A 370 -2.74 29.28 -12.07
N VAL A 371 -2.72 29.65 -13.36
CA VAL A 371 -3.14 28.75 -14.45
C VAL A 371 -2.14 28.69 -15.60
N PHE A 372 -1.78 27.50 -16.10
CA PHE A 372 -0.84 27.33 -17.22
C PHE A 372 0.55 27.94 -16.98
N ASN A 373 1.06 27.95 -15.75
CA ASN A 373 2.48 28.29 -15.55
C ASN A 373 3.33 27.03 -15.83
N THR A 374 4.45 27.22 -16.53
CA THR A 374 5.41 26.16 -16.88
C THR A 374 6.74 26.41 -16.18
N LEU A 375 7.40 25.33 -15.73
CA LEU A 375 8.76 25.33 -15.21
C LEU A 375 9.54 24.19 -15.85
N SER A 376 10.65 24.52 -16.48
CA SER A 376 11.74 23.63 -16.86
C SER A 376 12.96 24.00 -16.02
N ALA A 377 13.50 23.04 -15.27
CA ALA A 377 14.68 23.27 -14.44
C ALA A 377 15.67 22.11 -14.52
N GLU A 378 16.85 22.36 -15.08
CA GLU A 378 17.98 21.43 -15.15
C GLU A 378 19.15 21.98 -14.30
N GLN A 379 19.68 21.15 -13.40
CA GLN A 379 20.86 21.47 -12.59
C GLN A 379 21.86 20.32 -12.66
N ASP A 380 22.99 20.49 -13.34
CA ASP A 380 24.13 19.55 -13.34
C ASP A 380 25.37 20.18 -12.68
N GLY A 381 26.09 19.40 -11.88
CA GLY A 381 27.25 19.84 -11.09
C GLY A 381 27.04 19.86 -9.57
N GLU A 382 27.80 20.68 -8.84
CA GLU A 382 27.79 20.72 -7.37
C GLU A 382 27.33 22.06 -6.76
N GLY A 383 26.32 22.02 -5.89
CA GLY A 383 25.90 23.15 -5.05
C GLY A 383 25.10 24.23 -5.77
N ASN A 384 24.51 23.90 -6.92
CA ASN A 384 23.64 24.79 -7.69
C ASN A 384 22.31 25.02 -6.96
N ARG A 385 21.76 26.24 -7.02
CA ARG A 385 20.51 26.61 -6.35
C ARG A 385 19.56 27.37 -7.26
N ILE A 386 18.35 26.83 -7.43
CA ILE A 386 17.21 27.48 -8.08
C ILE A 386 16.18 27.86 -7.00
N THR A 387 15.80 29.12 -6.97
CA THR A 387 14.61 29.58 -6.25
C THR A 387 13.69 30.35 -7.18
N GLY A 388 12.38 30.17 -7.05
CA GLY A 388 11.48 31.02 -7.82
C GLY A 388 9.99 30.85 -7.59
N SER A 389 9.22 31.70 -8.28
CA SER A 389 7.78 31.57 -8.35
C SER A 389 7.19 32.16 -9.63
N SER A 390 6.19 31.48 -10.20
CA SER A 390 5.43 31.95 -11.36
C SER A 390 3.96 32.13 -10.97
N ASN A 391 3.45 33.36 -11.09
CA ASN A 391 2.15 33.76 -10.54
C ASN A 391 1.20 34.32 -11.61
N ILE A 392 -0.09 33.98 -11.48
CA ILE A 392 -1.26 34.41 -12.26
C ILE A 392 -1.56 33.52 -13.48
N ALA A 393 -0.92 33.69 -14.65
CA ALA A 393 -1.20 32.78 -15.77
C ALA A 393 -0.15 32.70 -16.88
N GLY A 394 0.06 31.53 -17.46
CA GLY A 394 0.77 31.39 -18.74
C GLY A 394 2.25 31.74 -18.69
N ASN A 395 2.85 31.88 -17.51
CA ASN A 395 4.26 32.27 -17.42
C ASN A 395 5.17 31.04 -17.55
N ASP A 396 6.25 31.18 -18.31
CA ASP A 396 7.20 30.13 -18.66
C ASP A 396 8.58 30.46 -18.08
N VAL A 397 9.20 29.48 -17.42
CA VAL A 397 10.52 29.59 -16.80
C VAL A 397 11.35 28.39 -17.21
N ASP A 398 12.44 28.65 -17.92
CA ASP A 398 13.44 27.65 -18.30
C ASP A 398 14.78 28.00 -17.65
N ILE A 399 15.31 27.13 -16.80
CA ILE A 399 16.55 27.37 -16.05
C ILE A 399 17.49 26.18 -16.24
N VAL A 400 18.66 26.44 -16.81
CA VAL A 400 19.75 25.49 -16.97
C VAL A 400 20.97 26.00 -16.19
N GLN A 401 21.41 25.23 -15.19
CA GLN A 401 22.65 25.45 -14.45
C GLN A 401 23.61 24.27 -14.68
N ASP A 402 24.78 24.53 -15.26
CA ASP A 402 25.83 23.55 -15.53
C ASP A 402 27.15 24.07 -14.94
N GLY A 403 27.67 23.36 -13.93
CA GLY A 403 28.86 23.73 -13.16
C GLY A 403 28.55 23.87 -11.67
N ASP A 404 29.34 24.65 -10.92
CA ASP A 404 29.31 24.62 -9.46
C ASP A 404 28.89 25.96 -8.81
N PHE A 405 28.10 25.88 -7.74
CA PHE A 405 27.63 27.01 -6.91
C PHE A 405 26.86 28.11 -7.67
N ASN A 406 26.21 27.79 -8.79
CA ASN A 406 25.40 28.75 -9.53
C ASN A 406 24.06 29.00 -8.83
N VAL A 407 23.59 30.24 -8.84
CA VAL A 407 22.35 30.67 -8.20
C VAL A 407 21.45 31.35 -9.22
N ALA A 408 20.22 30.87 -9.34
CA ALA A 408 19.15 31.42 -10.14
C ALA A 408 17.96 31.76 -9.24
N ASP A 409 17.52 33.02 -9.28
CA ASP A 409 16.36 33.52 -8.52
C ASP A 409 15.36 34.14 -9.52
N THR A 410 14.16 33.56 -9.64
CA THR A 410 13.19 33.92 -10.69
C THR A 410 11.82 34.23 -10.12
N ASN A 411 11.29 35.41 -10.37
CA ASN A 411 9.96 35.79 -9.90
C ASN A 411 9.16 36.44 -11.04
N GLN A 412 8.17 35.71 -11.54
CA GLN A 412 7.23 36.16 -12.54
C GLN A 412 5.88 36.42 -11.90
N PHE A 413 5.42 37.67 -11.96
CA PHE A 413 4.12 38.10 -11.46
C PHE A 413 3.31 38.74 -12.59
N GLY A 414 2.40 37.96 -13.20
CA GLY A 414 1.51 38.45 -14.24
C GLY A 414 1.20 37.39 -15.29
N THR A 415 1.16 37.77 -16.58
CA THR A 415 0.65 36.87 -17.62
C THR A 415 1.55 36.74 -18.84
N ASN A 416 1.85 35.51 -19.26
CA ASN A 416 2.68 35.23 -20.43
C ASN A 416 4.06 35.90 -20.35
N ASN A 417 4.72 35.82 -19.19
CA ASN A 417 6.12 36.21 -19.07
C ASN A 417 7.01 34.98 -19.30
N GLU A 418 8.11 35.14 -20.02
CA GLU A 418 9.10 34.13 -20.37
C GLU A 418 10.43 34.52 -19.75
N ALA A 419 11.06 33.59 -19.02
CA ALA A 419 12.36 33.78 -18.40
C ALA A 419 13.26 32.57 -18.66
N THR A 420 14.30 32.77 -19.47
CA THR A 420 15.31 31.75 -19.77
C THR A 420 16.62 32.13 -19.08
N LEU A 421 17.10 31.29 -18.17
CA LEU A 421 18.38 31.46 -17.48
C LEU A 421 19.30 30.30 -17.85
N SER A 422 20.50 30.61 -18.32
CA SER A 422 21.53 29.63 -18.66
C SER A 422 22.86 30.05 -18.05
N GLN A 423 23.38 29.23 -17.13
CA GLN A 423 24.58 29.49 -16.35
C GLN A 423 25.59 28.34 -16.53
N TYR A 424 26.73 28.63 -17.19
CA TYR A 424 27.79 27.67 -17.51
C TYR A 424 29.12 28.03 -16.81
N GLY A 425 29.43 27.37 -15.70
CA GLY A 425 30.67 27.60 -14.96
C GLY A 425 30.44 27.72 -13.45
N GLU A 426 31.13 28.65 -12.79
CA GLU A 426 31.15 28.70 -11.33
C GLU A 426 30.63 30.02 -10.72
N SER A 427 29.93 29.88 -9.59
CA SER A 427 29.51 30.98 -8.72
C SER A 427 28.73 32.09 -9.43
N HIS A 428 27.92 31.73 -10.43
CA HIS A 428 27.06 32.70 -11.11
C HIS A 428 25.86 33.09 -10.25
N LEU A 429 25.41 34.34 -10.37
CA LEU A 429 24.16 34.82 -9.79
C LEU A 429 23.31 35.45 -10.88
N ALA A 430 22.11 34.91 -11.10
CA ALA A 430 21.10 35.45 -11.99
C ALA A 430 19.83 35.71 -11.18
N THR A 431 19.32 36.94 -11.26
CA THR A 431 18.03 37.31 -10.69
C THR A 431 17.15 37.90 -11.78
N VAL A 432 15.97 37.31 -12.00
CA VAL A 432 14.96 37.80 -12.95
C VAL A 432 13.68 38.12 -12.20
N MET A 433 13.23 39.37 -12.28
CA MET A 433 11.95 39.83 -11.76
C MET A 433 11.11 40.44 -12.88
N GLN A 434 9.98 39.81 -13.21
CA GLN A 434 9.05 40.27 -14.24
C GLN A 434 7.69 40.58 -13.60
N THR A 435 7.20 41.80 -13.78
CA THR A 435 5.89 42.23 -13.22
C THR A 435 5.04 42.91 -14.29
N GLY A 436 4.16 42.14 -14.91
CA GLY A 436 3.43 42.61 -16.09
C GLY A 436 3.02 41.48 -17.02
N ALA A 437 2.95 41.76 -18.32
CA ALA A 437 2.58 40.75 -19.30
C ALA A 437 3.43 40.78 -20.56
N GLY A 438 3.71 39.61 -21.13
CA GLY A 438 4.51 39.48 -22.35
C GLY A 438 5.99 39.83 -22.16
N HIS A 439 6.54 39.74 -20.95
CA HIS A 439 7.96 40.00 -20.73
C HIS A 439 8.82 38.83 -21.20
N GLU A 440 9.94 39.12 -21.85
CA GLU A 440 10.96 38.14 -22.24
C GLU A 440 12.27 38.51 -21.55
N ALA A 441 12.85 37.60 -20.77
CA ALA A 441 14.10 37.79 -20.04
C ALA A 441 15.06 36.65 -20.34
N LEU A 442 16.15 36.94 -21.05
CA LEU A 442 17.22 35.98 -21.31
C LEU A 442 18.47 36.36 -20.52
N VAL A 443 18.93 35.46 -19.65
CA VAL A 443 20.22 35.55 -18.97
C VAL A 443 21.11 34.40 -19.46
N ALA A 444 22.23 34.75 -20.10
CA ALA A 444 23.31 33.81 -20.40
C ALA A 444 24.56 34.25 -19.63
N GLN A 445 25.13 33.36 -18.83
CA GLN A 445 26.36 33.60 -18.08
C GLN A 445 27.32 32.44 -18.31
N SER A 446 28.58 32.73 -18.63
CA SER A 446 29.65 31.74 -18.71
C SER A 446 30.90 32.20 -17.97
N GLY A 447 31.64 31.30 -17.33
CA GLY A 447 32.94 31.59 -16.72
C GLY A 447 32.93 31.51 -15.20
N MET A 448 33.28 32.59 -14.50
CA MET A 448 33.31 32.63 -13.02
C MET A 448 32.76 33.94 -12.45
N GLY A 449 31.87 33.85 -11.46
CA GLY A 449 31.46 34.99 -10.61
C GLY A 449 30.57 36.05 -11.28
N ASN A 450 29.93 35.73 -12.41
CA ASN A 450 29.03 36.64 -13.10
C ASN A 450 27.81 37.00 -12.25
N THR A 451 27.34 38.25 -12.33
CA THR A 451 26.08 38.68 -11.69
C THR A 451 25.20 39.40 -12.70
N ALA A 452 23.99 38.89 -12.89
CA ALA A 452 22.96 39.42 -13.78
C ALA A 452 21.69 39.73 -12.97
N LEU A 453 21.12 40.91 -13.22
CA LEU A 453 19.83 41.32 -12.67
C LEU A 453 18.97 41.86 -13.81
N ILE A 454 17.88 41.17 -14.11
CA ILE A 454 16.82 41.67 -14.98
C ILE A 454 15.63 42.04 -14.10
N SER A 455 15.15 43.28 -14.23
CA SER A 455 13.89 43.71 -13.65
C SER A 455 13.07 44.41 -14.73
N GLN A 456 11.91 43.84 -15.05
CA GLN A 456 10.99 44.32 -16.08
C GLN A 456 9.62 44.56 -15.48
N ALA A 457 8.99 45.68 -15.86
CA ALA A 457 7.62 45.99 -15.48
C ALA A 457 6.83 46.60 -16.64
N GLY A 458 5.55 46.25 -16.75
CA GLY A 458 4.63 46.79 -17.77
C GLY A 458 4.16 45.75 -18.79
N PHE A 459 4.43 45.99 -20.07
CA PHE A 459 3.95 45.13 -21.17
C PHE A 459 5.03 44.95 -22.25
N ASN A 460 5.23 43.73 -22.75
CA ASN A 460 6.04 43.42 -23.93
C ASN A 460 7.50 43.95 -23.91
N ASN A 461 8.12 43.98 -22.73
CA ASN A 461 9.55 44.28 -22.59
C ASN A 461 10.39 43.03 -22.89
N MET A 462 11.45 43.18 -23.68
CA MET A 462 12.50 42.16 -23.86
C MET A 462 13.80 42.66 -23.21
N ALA A 463 14.50 41.79 -22.47
CA ALA A 463 15.78 42.10 -21.84
C ALA A 463 16.72 40.90 -21.98
N VAL A 464 17.95 41.17 -22.45
CA VAL A 464 18.98 40.15 -22.65
C VAL A 464 20.25 40.57 -21.92
N VAL A 465 20.75 39.70 -21.05
CA VAL A 465 22.05 39.84 -20.40
C VAL A 465 22.92 38.67 -20.84
N ASN A 466 24.10 38.96 -21.41
CA ASN A 466 25.09 37.96 -21.76
C ASN A 466 26.45 38.36 -21.14
N GLN A 467 27.06 37.45 -20.38
CA GLN A 467 28.31 37.67 -19.64
C GLN A 467 29.27 36.48 -19.86
N HIS A 468 30.56 36.76 -20.04
CA HIS A 468 31.62 35.82 -20.42
C HIS A 468 32.89 36.01 -19.60
#